data_AF-A0A086QIX0-F1
#
_entry.id   AF-A0A086QIX0-F1
#
_cell.length_a   1.000
_cell.length_b   1.000
_cell.length_c   1.000
_cell.angle_alpha   90.00
_cell.angle_beta   90.00
_cell.angle_gamma   90.00
#
_symmetry.space_group_name_H-M   'P 1'
#
loop_
_entity.id
_entity.type
_entity.pdbx_description
1 polymer ?
#
loop_
_entity_poly.entity_id
_entity_poly.type
_entity_poly.pdbx_seq_one_letter_code
_entity_poly.pdbx_strand_id
1 'polypeptide(L)'
;ALCLFPDDEDEDDDDDDLEEDAAPPGCDMQLYENVLELRDIKLETEMKATALKKEFEELKKEQVKQTGLEKVHAERVQQTQKDIQKYQREKQQRANQIRQIVPVTASQIQCLYTEDFPEQEDMAPPAIRLPADLKNEVVFTRSAFARLRQRIKDLRVETEAARAEYRDLTRSFAVSQREKKQTMKVIEQLKQKFENVQLLRFGAGVSLEQLERAAAAVAAEKEQKLNRESMEDKGPATLEAQVIAEKRKTIEELSSTRAALLQQNTKLLKTVASLKASDILLRQSLDNGGGTTATALNKDGLTDVHRARKAAKLKEVLKLQVKEIETLKKEIGLFKLKGAHIDPTVLYGQRQPYFTRVRCEGGEDNDQPKSK
;
A
#
# COMPACT_ATOMS: atom_id res chain seq x y z
N ALA A 1 2.25 -44.30 -57.16
CA ALA A 1 2.21 -43.28 -58.22
C ALA A 1 2.32 -41.92 -57.56
N LEU A 2 3.46 -41.24 -57.80
CA LEU A 2 3.69 -39.78 -57.91
C LEU A 2 3.24 -38.90 -56.71
N CYS A 3 3.97 -37.94 -56.15
CA CYS A 3 5.30 -37.32 -56.23
C CYS A 3 5.38 -36.47 -54.94
N LEU A 4 6.42 -36.52 -54.11
CA LEU A 4 7.58 -35.61 -54.14
C LEU A 4 7.26 -34.17 -54.58
N PHE A 5 7.10 -33.28 -53.60
CA PHE A 5 7.50 -31.87 -53.65
C PHE A 5 7.96 -31.45 -52.24
N PRO A 6 9.25 -31.24 -52.01
CA PRO A 6 9.73 -30.30 -51.00
C PRO A 6 9.79 -28.92 -51.67
N ASP A 7 8.90 -28.01 -51.31
CA ASP A 7 9.09 -26.59 -51.61
C ASP A 7 9.89 -26.00 -50.46
N ASP A 8 11.21 -25.96 -50.69
CA ASP A 8 12.10 -24.94 -50.16
C ASP A 8 11.63 -23.59 -50.76
N GLU A 9 10.96 -22.77 -49.96
CA GLU A 9 10.77 -21.34 -50.25
C GLU A 9 11.37 -20.56 -49.08
N ASP A 10 12.65 -20.24 -49.26
CA ASP A 10 13.29 -18.96 -48.94
C ASP A 10 12.81 -18.26 -47.65
N GLU A 11 13.49 -18.58 -46.54
CA GLU A 11 13.63 -17.65 -45.42
C GLU A 11 14.46 -16.46 -45.92
N ASP A 12 13.78 -15.46 -46.48
CA ASP A 12 14.27 -14.10 -46.57
C ASP A 12 14.47 -13.60 -45.13
N ASP A 13 15.65 -13.88 -44.59
CA ASP A 13 16.21 -13.25 -43.40
C ASP A 13 16.51 -11.80 -43.82
N ASP A 14 15.47 -10.97 -43.78
CA ASP A 14 15.57 -9.51 -43.88
C ASP A 14 16.40 -9.02 -42.69
N ASP A 15 17.71 -9.10 -42.86
CA ASP A 15 18.78 -8.59 -42.00
C ASP A 15 18.82 -7.04 -42.07
N ASP A 16 17.64 -6.40 -41.92
CA ASP A 16 17.43 -4.94 -41.96
C ASP A 16 17.54 -4.30 -40.56
N ASP A 17 18.16 -5.00 -39.61
CA ASP A 17 18.13 -4.67 -38.18
C ASP A 17 19.32 -3.81 -37.68
N LEU A 18 20.09 -3.16 -38.57
CA LEU A 18 21.31 -2.44 -38.16
C LEU A 18 21.45 -0.99 -38.62
N GLU A 19 20.47 -0.41 -39.35
CA GLU A 19 20.51 1.02 -39.72
C GLU A 19 19.47 1.91 -39.00
N GLU A 20 18.66 1.38 -38.09
CA GLU A 20 17.56 2.15 -37.47
C GLU A 20 17.98 3.13 -36.35
N ASP A 21 19.27 3.18 -35.99
CA ASP A 21 19.74 3.98 -34.84
C ASP A 21 20.53 5.25 -35.19
N ALA A 22 20.57 5.61 -36.48
CA ALA A 22 21.18 6.87 -36.90
C ALA A 22 20.21 8.03 -36.70
N ALA A 23 20.61 9.00 -35.85
CA ALA A 23 19.86 10.23 -35.65
C ALA A 23 19.49 10.88 -37.00
N PRO A 24 18.21 11.18 -37.27
CA PRO A 24 17.78 11.74 -38.55
C PRO A 24 18.55 13.02 -38.90
N PRO A 25 18.84 13.28 -40.20
CA PRO A 25 19.60 14.45 -40.60
C PRO A 25 18.90 15.75 -40.17
N GLY A 26 19.57 16.55 -39.34
CA GLY A 26 19.04 17.80 -38.77
C GLY A 26 18.32 17.65 -37.43
N CYS A 27 18.30 16.45 -36.83
CA CYS A 27 17.78 16.22 -35.49
C CYS A 27 18.79 16.65 -34.41
N ASP A 28 18.30 17.27 -33.33
CA ASP A 28 19.10 17.57 -32.15
C ASP A 28 19.46 16.27 -31.41
N MET A 29 20.74 16.06 -31.12
CA MET A 29 21.25 14.81 -30.55
C MET A 29 20.62 14.50 -29.19
N GLN A 30 20.38 15.53 -28.37
CA GLN A 30 19.73 15.36 -27.07
C GLN A 30 18.28 14.91 -27.21
N LEU A 31 17.57 15.41 -28.23
CA LEU A 31 16.20 15.01 -28.52
C LEU A 31 16.15 13.54 -28.97
N TYR A 32 17.12 13.12 -29.78
CA TYR A 32 17.24 11.74 -30.26
C TYR A 32 17.51 10.75 -29.12
N GLU A 33 18.48 11.04 -28.24
CA GLU A 33 18.77 10.24 -27.04
C GLU A 33 17.53 10.12 -26.13
N ASN A 34 16.80 11.22 -25.91
CA ASN A 34 15.56 11.19 -25.13
C ASN A 34 14.47 10.31 -25.78
N VAL A 35 14.36 10.29 -27.11
CA VAL A 35 13.39 9.44 -27.82
C VAL A 35 13.74 7.96 -27.68
N LEU A 36 15.02 7.61 -27.76
CA LEU A 36 15.53 6.26 -27.49
C LEU A 36 15.21 5.82 -26.05
N GLU A 37 15.52 6.66 -25.06
CA GLU A 37 15.18 6.37 -23.65
C GLU A 37 13.67 6.15 -23.47
N LEU A 38 12.83 6.97 -24.12
CA LEU A 38 11.38 6.80 -24.09
C LEU A 38 10.92 5.51 -24.80
N ARG A 39 11.59 5.09 -25.88
CA ARG A 39 11.33 3.81 -26.57
C ARG A 39 11.64 2.64 -25.63
N ASP A 40 12.78 2.68 -24.95
CA ASP A 40 13.19 1.65 -23.98
C ASP A 40 12.22 1.57 -22.79
N ILE A 41 11.87 2.72 -22.22
CA ILE A 41 10.88 2.78 -21.13
C ILE A 41 9.54 2.23 -21.61
N LYS A 42 9.07 2.63 -22.79
CA LYS A 42 7.81 2.12 -23.36
C LYS A 42 7.86 0.59 -23.49
N LEU A 43 8.92 0.04 -24.08
CA LEU A 43 9.07 -1.38 -24.30
C LEU A 43 9.14 -2.16 -22.97
N GLU A 44 9.87 -1.65 -21.99
CA GLU A 44 9.93 -2.23 -20.64
C GLU A 44 8.55 -2.21 -19.97
N THR A 45 7.79 -1.12 -20.09
CA THR A 45 6.43 -1.05 -19.54
C THR A 45 5.45 -1.96 -20.26
N GLU A 46 5.56 -2.13 -21.58
CA GLU A 46 4.74 -3.06 -22.36
C GLU A 46 5.05 -4.52 -22.00
N MET A 47 6.33 -4.87 -21.81
CA MET A 47 6.72 -6.18 -21.30
C MET A 47 6.16 -6.46 -19.90
N LYS A 48 6.26 -5.49 -18.98
CA LYS A 48 5.66 -5.61 -17.63
C LYS A 48 4.14 -5.76 -17.72
N ALA A 49 3.48 -4.99 -18.59
CA ALA A 49 2.03 -5.06 -18.77
C ALA A 49 1.58 -6.41 -19.34
N THR A 50 2.31 -6.97 -20.29
CA THR A 50 2.01 -8.30 -20.86
C THR A 50 2.25 -9.43 -19.86
N ALA A 51 3.31 -9.35 -19.04
CA ALA A 51 3.55 -10.30 -17.96
C ALA A 51 2.42 -10.27 -16.90
N LEU A 52 2.04 -9.08 -16.44
CA LEU A 52 0.94 -8.91 -15.48
C LEU A 52 -0.40 -9.41 -16.05
N LYS A 53 -0.66 -9.22 -17.35
CA LYS A 53 -1.86 -9.77 -18.01
C LYS A 53 -1.87 -11.29 -17.98
N LYS A 54 -0.72 -11.95 -18.22
CA LYS A 54 -0.61 -13.42 -18.15
C LYS A 54 -0.86 -13.93 -16.72
N GLU A 55 -0.23 -13.33 -15.72
CA GLU A 55 -0.45 -13.67 -14.30
C GLU A 55 -1.92 -13.48 -13.90
N PHE A 56 -2.56 -12.40 -14.37
CA PHE A 56 -3.97 -12.16 -14.11
C PHE A 56 -4.88 -13.25 -14.70
N GLU A 57 -4.61 -13.69 -15.93
CA GLU A 57 -5.37 -14.79 -16.54
C GLU A 57 -5.18 -16.13 -15.81
N GLU A 58 -3.98 -16.41 -15.32
CA GLU A 58 -3.68 -17.60 -14.51
C GLU A 58 -4.43 -17.56 -13.18
N LEU A 59 -4.37 -16.43 -12.46
CA LEU A 59 -5.12 -16.22 -11.22
C LEU A 59 -6.63 -16.35 -11.44
N LYS A 60 -7.14 -15.84 -12.56
CA LYS A 60 -8.56 -15.97 -12.92
C LYS A 60 -8.96 -17.43 -13.16
N LYS A 61 -8.10 -18.23 -13.81
CA LYS A 61 -8.33 -19.68 -13.99
C LYS A 61 -8.34 -20.41 -12.65
N GLU A 62 -7.40 -20.10 -11.75
CA GLU A 62 -7.35 -20.71 -10.42
C GLU A 62 -8.55 -20.29 -9.57
N GLN A 63 -9.01 -19.04 -9.65
CA GLN A 63 -10.23 -18.58 -8.97
C GLN A 63 -11.46 -19.38 -9.41
N VAL A 64 -11.64 -19.62 -10.71
CA VAL A 64 -12.76 -20.43 -11.23
C VAL A 64 -12.67 -21.87 -10.73
N LYS A 65 -11.47 -22.46 -10.70
CA LYS A 65 -11.25 -23.80 -10.17
C LYS A 65 -11.58 -23.89 -8.68
N GLN A 66 -11.12 -22.94 -7.88
CA GLN A 66 -11.37 -22.93 -6.43
C GLN A 66 -12.83 -22.72 -6.10
N THR A 67 -13.51 -21.78 -6.77
CA THR A 67 -14.95 -21.58 -6.60
C THR A 67 -15.77 -22.80 -7.02
N GLY A 68 -15.29 -23.57 -8.01
CA GLY A 68 -15.86 -24.88 -8.35
C GLY A 68 -15.71 -25.91 -7.23
N LEU A 69 -14.50 -26.04 -6.66
CA LEU A 69 -14.22 -26.94 -5.54
C LEU A 69 -15.02 -26.58 -4.28
N GLU A 70 -15.13 -25.30 -3.95
CA GLU A 70 -15.93 -24.82 -2.82
C GLU A 70 -17.39 -25.27 -2.91
N LYS A 71 -18.00 -25.20 -4.09
CA LYS A 71 -19.38 -25.67 -4.31
C LYS A 71 -19.50 -27.16 -4.06
N VAL A 72 -18.59 -27.96 -4.62
CA VAL A 72 -18.55 -29.42 -4.41
C VAL A 72 -18.36 -29.76 -2.94
N HIS A 73 -17.48 -29.06 -2.24
CA HIS A 73 -17.28 -29.25 -0.80
C HIS A 73 -18.52 -28.88 0.01
N ALA A 74 -19.19 -27.77 -0.31
CA ALA A 74 -20.43 -27.37 0.35
C ALA A 74 -21.53 -28.42 0.18
N GLU A 75 -21.71 -28.96 -1.03
CA GLU A 75 -22.66 -30.05 -1.31
C GLU A 75 -22.31 -31.32 -0.53
N ARG A 76 -21.03 -31.70 -0.49
CA ARG A 76 -20.55 -32.87 0.27
C ARG A 76 -20.78 -32.73 1.76
N VAL A 77 -20.55 -31.53 2.33
CA VAL A 77 -20.83 -31.24 3.73
C VAL A 77 -22.33 -31.36 4.01
N GLN A 78 -23.17 -30.78 3.16
CA GLN A 78 -24.61 -30.86 3.32
C GLN A 78 -25.11 -32.32 3.24
N GLN A 79 -24.58 -33.11 2.30
CA GLN A 79 -24.92 -34.51 2.16
C GLN A 79 -24.48 -35.33 3.39
N THR A 80 -23.25 -35.13 3.85
CA THR A 80 -22.73 -35.79 5.06
C THR A 80 -23.59 -35.45 6.28
N GLN A 81 -24.01 -34.20 6.41
CA GLN A 81 -24.89 -33.78 7.52
C GLN A 81 -26.27 -34.46 7.46
N LYS A 82 -26.85 -34.61 6.27
CA LYS A 82 -28.09 -35.37 6.08
C LYS A 82 -27.91 -36.83 6.46
N ASP A 83 -26.79 -37.44 6.07
CA ASP A 83 -26.48 -38.84 6.38
C ASP A 83 -26.27 -39.06 7.89
N ILE A 84 -25.60 -38.12 8.57
CA ILE A 84 -25.48 -38.11 10.03
C ILE A 84 -26.86 -38.04 10.69
N GLN A 85 -27.74 -37.14 10.24
CA GLN A 85 -29.09 -37.03 10.79
C GLN A 85 -29.92 -38.30 10.55
N LYS A 86 -29.78 -38.92 9.36
CA LYS A 86 -30.41 -40.20 9.05
C LYS A 86 -29.92 -41.29 10.00
N TYR A 87 -28.62 -41.41 10.18
CA TYR A 87 -28.02 -42.38 11.09
C TYR A 87 -28.45 -42.16 12.55
N GLN A 88 -28.50 -40.92 13.03
CA GLN A 88 -28.98 -40.60 14.37
C GLN A 88 -30.45 -40.99 14.55
N ARG A 89 -31.29 -40.76 13.54
CA ARG A 89 -32.71 -41.17 13.56
C ARG A 89 -32.85 -42.69 13.59
N GLU A 90 -32.10 -43.41 12.78
CA GLU A 90 -32.08 -44.88 12.79
C GLU A 90 -31.57 -45.43 14.13
N LYS A 91 -30.51 -44.84 14.69
CA LYS A 91 -30.00 -45.17 16.01
C LYS A 91 -31.05 -44.96 17.09
N GLN A 92 -31.76 -43.82 17.07
CA GLN A 92 -32.85 -43.54 18.00
C GLN A 92 -34.01 -44.53 17.82
N GLN A 93 -34.37 -44.85 16.58
CA GLN A 93 -35.44 -45.81 16.28
C GLN A 93 -35.09 -47.21 16.82
N ARG A 94 -33.86 -47.68 16.60
CA ARG A 94 -33.38 -48.97 17.14
C ARG A 94 -33.28 -48.93 18.66
N ALA A 95 -32.79 -47.84 19.24
CA ALA A 95 -32.76 -47.68 20.69
C ALA A 95 -34.17 -47.69 21.31
N ASN A 96 -35.15 -47.05 20.65
CA ASN A 96 -36.55 -47.04 21.09
C ASN A 96 -37.21 -48.42 21.02
N GLN A 97 -36.70 -49.36 20.21
CA GLN A 97 -37.19 -50.75 20.18
C GLN A 97 -36.72 -51.57 21.39
N ILE A 98 -35.67 -51.12 22.08
CA ILE A 98 -35.15 -51.78 23.27
C ILE A 98 -36.09 -51.48 24.43
N ARG A 99 -36.89 -52.48 24.82
CA ARG A 99 -37.76 -52.38 26.00
C ARG A 99 -36.91 -52.42 27.26
N GLN A 100 -36.85 -51.30 27.97
CA GLN A 100 -36.22 -51.24 29.29
C GLN A 100 -37.30 -51.34 30.37
N ILE A 101 -37.16 -52.33 31.25
CA ILE A 101 -38.02 -52.44 32.43
C ILE A 101 -37.35 -51.65 33.55
N VAL A 102 -38.05 -50.65 34.07
CA VAL A 102 -37.60 -49.87 35.22
C VAL A 102 -38.54 -50.16 36.39
N PRO A 103 -38.09 -50.82 37.46
CA PRO A 103 -38.89 -50.95 38.67
C PRO A 103 -38.96 -49.58 39.35
N VAL A 104 -40.17 -49.08 39.59
CA VAL A 104 -40.43 -47.77 40.22
C VAL A 104 -41.38 -47.99 41.38
N THR A 105 -41.11 -47.36 42.53
CA THR A 105 -42.03 -47.40 43.68
C THR A 105 -43.14 -46.38 43.50
N ALA A 106 -44.32 -46.61 44.08
CA ALA A 106 -45.45 -45.66 44.00
C ALA A 106 -45.06 -44.25 44.47
N SER A 107 -44.17 -44.14 45.45
CA SER A 107 -43.62 -42.87 45.97
C SER A 107 -42.76 -42.08 44.97
N GLN A 108 -42.27 -42.71 43.90
CA GLN A 108 -41.45 -42.07 42.86
C GLN A 108 -42.28 -41.55 41.69
N ILE A 109 -43.56 -41.89 41.62
CA ILE A 109 -44.46 -41.48 40.53
C ILE A 109 -45.11 -40.14 40.93
N GLN A 110 -44.77 -39.09 40.20
CA GLN A 110 -45.35 -37.75 40.37
C GLN A 110 -46.41 -37.43 39.29
N CYS A 111 -46.93 -38.45 38.60
CA CYS A 111 -48.07 -38.30 37.70
C CYS A 111 -49.35 -38.34 38.54
N LEU A 112 -49.87 -37.16 38.83
CA LEU A 112 -50.98 -36.93 39.73
C LEU A 112 -52.08 -36.26 38.91
N TYR A 113 -53.14 -37.01 38.63
CA TYR A 113 -54.32 -36.48 37.97
C TYR A 113 -55.24 -35.87 39.02
N THR A 114 -55.71 -34.66 38.75
CA THR A 114 -56.85 -34.08 39.46
C THR A 114 -58.09 -34.59 38.72
N GLU A 115 -58.99 -35.31 39.38
CA GLU A 115 -60.29 -35.60 38.77
C GLU A 115 -61.08 -34.29 38.70
N ASP A 116 -61.47 -33.88 37.50
CA ASP A 116 -62.50 -32.87 37.27
C ASP A 116 -63.84 -33.51 37.65
N PHE A 117 -64.15 -33.59 38.95
CA PHE A 117 -65.50 -33.93 39.37
C PHE A 117 -66.44 -32.82 38.88
N PRO A 118 -67.54 -33.14 38.16
CA PRO A 118 -68.57 -32.15 37.88
C PRO A 118 -69.09 -31.66 39.23
N GLU A 119 -69.11 -30.34 39.41
CA GLU A 119 -69.56 -29.60 40.59
C GLU A 119 -70.78 -30.27 41.24
N GLN A 120 -70.54 -31.12 42.25
CA GLN A 120 -71.56 -31.59 43.18
C GLN A 120 -71.07 -31.21 44.58
N GLU A 121 -71.96 -30.52 45.28
CA GLU A 121 -71.72 -29.56 46.36
C GLU A 121 -71.20 -30.14 47.70
N ASP A 122 -70.65 -31.35 47.75
CA ASP A 122 -70.24 -31.98 49.02
C ASP A 122 -68.72 -32.27 49.10
N MET A 123 -68.02 -31.29 49.69
CA MET A 123 -66.97 -31.47 50.71
C MET A 123 -66.03 -32.69 50.61
N ALA A 124 -65.24 -32.78 49.53
CA ALA A 124 -63.96 -33.48 49.56
C ALA A 124 -62.91 -32.75 48.70
N PRO A 125 -61.68 -32.53 49.19
CA PRO A 125 -60.59 -32.02 48.34
C PRO A 125 -60.38 -33.00 47.17
N PRO A 126 -60.06 -32.51 45.96
CA PRO A 126 -59.89 -33.38 44.80
C PRO A 126 -58.88 -34.46 45.14
N ALA A 127 -59.35 -35.71 45.16
CA ALA A 127 -58.53 -36.84 45.54
C ALA A 127 -57.45 -37.01 44.48
N ILE A 128 -56.23 -36.59 44.81
CA ILE A 128 -55.10 -36.77 43.93
C ILE A 128 -54.83 -38.27 43.82
N ARG A 129 -55.09 -38.85 42.65
CA ARG A 129 -54.95 -40.29 42.43
C ARG A 129 -53.89 -40.57 41.37
N LEU A 130 -53.14 -41.65 41.61
CA LEU A 130 -52.26 -42.23 40.61
C LEU A 130 -53.11 -42.84 39.46
N PRO A 131 -52.70 -42.66 38.20
CA PRO A 131 -53.37 -43.25 37.05
C PRO A 131 -53.42 -44.78 37.18
N ALA A 132 -54.53 -45.39 36.73
CA ALA A 132 -54.71 -46.85 36.76
C ALA A 132 -53.72 -47.60 35.85
N ASP A 133 -53.28 -46.96 34.77
CA ASP A 133 -52.31 -47.48 33.80
C ASP A 133 -51.37 -46.35 33.36
N LEU A 134 -50.07 -46.62 33.25
CA LEU A 134 -49.05 -45.66 32.82
C LEU A 134 -48.73 -45.72 31.32
N LYS A 135 -49.55 -46.42 30.52
CA LYS A 135 -49.27 -46.72 29.10
C LYS A 135 -49.17 -45.47 28.22
N ASN A 136 -49.86 -44.39 28.60
CA ASN A 136 -49.89 -43.13 27.85
C ASN A 136 -48.99 -42.04 28.46
N GLU A 137 -48.23 -42.36 29.52
CA GLU A 137 -47.39 -41.41 30.22
C GLU A 137 -45.95 -41.41 29.69
N VAL A 138 -45.34 -40.24 29.66
CA VAL A 138 -43.92 -40.09 29.28
C VAL A 138 -43.08 -39.89 30.54
N VAL A 139 -42.08 -40.76 30.73
CA VAL A 139 -41.21 -40.71 31.91
C VAL A 139 -40.05 -39.73 31.69
N PHE A 140 -39.90 -38.77 32.60
CA PHE A 140 -38.78 -37.85 32.63
C PHE A 140 -38.05 -37.90 33.97
N THR A 141 -36.73 -37.72 33.94
CA THR A 141 -36.00 -37.40 35.17
C THR A 141 -36.37 -35.99 35.64
N ARG A 142 -36.36 -35.73 36.95
CA ARG A 142 -36.70 -34.41 37.51
C ARG A 142 -35.87 -33.28 36.90
N SER A 143 -34.59 -33.53 36.66
CA SER A 143 -33.69 -32.59 36.00
C SER A 143 -34.03 -32.38 34.52
N ALA A 144 -34.36 -33.44 33.77
CA ALA A 144 -34.78 -33.31 32.37
C ALA A 144 -36.11 -32.57 32.25
N PHE A 145 -37.07 -32.82 33.15
CA PHE A 145 -38.35 -32.11 33.17
C PHE A 145 -38.19 -30.63 33.50
N ALA A 146 -37.35 -30.29 34.49
CA ALA A 146 -37.02 -28.89 34.80
C ALA A 146 -36.35 -28.19 33.62
N ARG A 147 -35.39 -28.85 32.95
CA ARG A 147 -34.75 -28.34 31.74
C ARG A 147 -35.75 -28.15 30.60
N LEU A 148 -36.66 -29.10 30.38
CA LEU A 148 -37.70 -28.99 29.35
C LEU A 148 -38.63 -27.82 29.64
N ARG A 149 -39.09 -27.66 30.89
CA ARG A 149 -39.92 -26.53 31.30
C ARG A 149 -39.20 -25.19 31.09
N GLN A 150 -37.92 -25.11 31.42
CA GLN A 150 -37.12 -23.91 31.17
C GLN A 150 -37.00 -23.66 29.67
N ARG A 151 -36.65 -24.69 28.88
CA ARG A 151 -36.53 -24.56 27.43
C ARG A 151 -37.83 -24.14 26.76
N ILE A 152 -38.98 -24.60 27.24
CA ILE A 152 -40.30 -24.16 26.75
C ILE A 152 -40.51 -22.68 27.03
N LYS A 153 -40.11 -22.18 28.21
CA LYS A 153 -40.18 -20.73 28.51
C LYS A 153 -39.25 -19.95 27.59
N ASP A 154 -38.00 -20.39 27.44
CA ASP A 154 -37.01 -19.73 26.59
C ASP A 154 -37.49 -19.69 25.14
N LEU A 155 -38.00 -20.82 24.61
CA LEU A 155 -38.56 -20.89 23.25
C LEU A 155 -39.76 -19.97 23.05
N ARG A 156 -40.61 -19.78 24.07
CA ARG A 156 -41.72 -18.81 23.98
C ARG A 156 -41.20 -17.38 23.86
N VAL A 157 -40.17 -17.03 24.63
CA VAL A 157 -39.50 -15.72 24.56
C VAL A 157 -38.81 -15.54 23.20
N GLU A 158 -38.04 -16.54 22.75
CA GLU A 158 -37.38 -16.53 21.43
C GLU A 158 -38.41 -16.38 20.30
N THR A 159 -39.55 -17.08 20.38
CA THR A 159 -40.64 -16.99 19.38
C THR A 159 -41.27 -15.60 19.37
N GLU A 160 -41.48 -15.01 20.55
CA GLU A 160 -42.04 -13.67 20.65
C GLU A 160 -41.07 -12.59 20.12
N ALA A 161 -39.77 -12.72 20.43
CA ALA A 161 -38.72 -11.86 19.92
C ALA A 161 -38.61 -11.96 18.38
N ALA A 162 -38.55 -13.18 17.83
CA ALA A 162 -38.52 -13.39 16.38
C ALA A 162 -39.77 -12.82 15.67
N ARG A 163 -40.95 -12.90 16.30
CA ARG A 163 -42.17 -12.25 15.79
C ARG A 163 -42.10 -10.73 15.87
N ALA A 164 -41.42 -10.15 16.86
CA ALA A 164 -41.19 -8.70 16.92
C ALA A 164 -40.25 -8.25 15.80
N GLU A 165 -39.10 -8.92 15.64
CA GLU A 165 -38.14 -8.64 14.56
C GLU A 165 -38.77 -8.77 13.18
N TYR A 166 -39.56 -9.82 12.93
CA TYR A 166 -40.27 -9.98 11.66
C TYR A 166 -41.23 -8.82 11.37
N ARG A 167 -41.95 -8.34 12.40
CA ARG A 167 -42.85 -7.19 12.26
C ARG A 167 -42.08 -5.92 11.93
N ASP A 168 -40.95 -5.67 12.59
CA ASP A 168 -40.13 -4.49 12.34
C ASP A 168 -39.44 -4.54 10.97
N LEU A 169 -38.95 -5.71 10.56
CA LEU A 169 -38.38 -5.93 9.23
C LEU A 169 -39.43 -5.75 8.13
N THR A 170 -40.67 -6.19 8.37
CA THR A 170 -41.77 -5.98 7.42
C THR A 170 -42.10 -4.49 7.28
N ARG A 171 -42.10 -3.73 8.38
CA ARG A 171 -42.30 -2.27 8.36
C ARG A 171 -41.16 -1.56 7.63
N SER A 172 -39.91 -1.88 7.93
CA SER A 172 -38.75 -1.26 7.28
C SER A 172 -38.70 -1.58 5.79
N PHE A 173 -38.98 -2.83 5.42
CA PHE A 173 -39.10 -3.23 4.01
C PHE A 173 -40.16 -2.42 3.26
N ALA A 174 -41.34 -2.22 3.87
CA ALA A 174 -42.40 -1.41 3.26
C ALA A 174 -41.98 0.06 3.08
N VAL A 175 -41.23 0.63 4.03
CA VAL A 175 -40.69 1.99 3.94
C VAL A 175 -39.65 2.08 2.82
N SER A 176 -38.63 1.22 2.82
CA SER A 176 -37.59 1.20 1.79
C SER A 176 -38.18 0.94 0.40
N GLN A 177 -39.25 0.15 0.28
CA GLN A 177 -39.93 -0.06 -1.00
C GLN A 177 -40.66 1.21 -1.49
N ARG A 178 -41.24 2.01 -0.57
CA ARG A 178 -41.83 3.32 -0.91
C ARG A 178 -40.75 4.31 -1.33
N GLU A 179 -39.64 4.38 -0.60
CA GLU A 179 -38.50 5.23 -0.93
C GLU A 179 -37.91 4.86 -2.29
N LYS A 180 -37.69 3.57 -2.57
CA LYS A 180 -37.26 3.08 -3.89
C LYS A 180 -38.20 3.52 -5.01
N LYS A 181 -39.51 3.47 -4.79
CA LYS A 181 -40.50 3.94 -5.77
C LYS A 181 -40.41 5.45 -5.97
N GLN A 182 -40.17 6.23 -4.91
CA GLN A 182 -40.00 7.68 -5.00
C GLN A 182 -38.71 8.05 -5.74
N THR A 183 -37.58 7.44 -5.39
CA THR A 183 -36.30 7.70 -6.08
C THR A 183 -36.36 7.32 -7.55
N MET A 184 -37.02 6.20 -7.90
CA MET A 184 -37.28 5.85 -9.29
C MET A 184 -38.10 6.91 -10.03
N LYS A 185 -39.16 7.45 -9.41
CA LYS A 185 -39.94 8.55 -10.02
C LYS A 185 -39.10 9.81 -10.22
N VAL A 186 -38.22 10.14 -9.27
CA VAL A 186 -37.32 11.30 -9.39
C VAL A 186 -36.30 11.08 -10.50
N ILE A 187 -35.72 9.88 -10.62
CA ILE A 187 -34.82 9.51 -11.72
C ILE A 187 -35.55 9.66 -13.06
N GLU A 188 -36.78 9.19 -13.16
CA GLU A 188 -37.58 9.32 -14.38
C GLU A 188 -37.86 10.78 -14.75
N GLN A 189 -38.23 11.61 -13.77
CA GLN A 189 -38.41 13.05 -13.98
C GLN A 189 -37.11 13.74 -14.41
N LEU A 190 -35.97 13.36 -13.84
CA LEU A 190 -34.66 13.90 -14.22
C LEU A 190 -34.25 13.45 -15.62
N LYS A 191 -34.51 12.20 -15.99
CA LYS A 191 -34.29 11.68 -17.35
C LYS A 191 -35.12 12.45 -18.37
N GLN A 192 -36.42 12.65 -18.13
CA GLN A 192 -37.28 13.45 -19.00
C GLN A 192 -36.82 14.91 -19.11
N LYS A 193 -36.41 15.53 -17.99
CA LYS A 193 -35.83 16.88 -18.02
C LYS A 193 -34.54 16.92 -18.85
N PHE A 194 -33.68 15.92 -18.71
CA PHE A 194 -32.44 15.82 -19.48
C PHE A 194 -32.72 15.64 -20.97
N GLU A 195 -33.61 14.73 -21.35
CA GLU A 195 -34.06 14.54 -22.74
C GLU A 195 -34.65 15.83 -23.33
N ASN A 196 -35.50 16.53 -22.59
CA ASN A 196 -36.06 17.82 -23.02
C ASN A 196 -34.97 18.88 -23.23
N VAL A 197 -33.99 18.98 -22.32
CA VAL A 197 -32.85 19.90 -22.47
C VAL A 197 -31.99 19.52 -23.66
N GLN A 198 -31.73 18.23 -23.87
CA GLN A 198 -30.97 17.74 -25.03
C GLN A 198 -31.69 18.08 -26.33
N LEU A 199 -33.00 17.80 -26.41
CA LEU A 199 -33.81 18.12 -27.59
C LEU A 199 -33.85 19.63 -27.86
N LEU A 200 -34.01 20.46 -26.82
CA LEU A 200 -34.06 21.92 -26.96
C LEU A 200 -32.71 22.52 -27.39
N ARG A 201 -31.59 21.99 -26.87
CA ARG A 201 -30.24 22.49 -27.18
C ARG A 201 -29.68 21.97 -28.50
N PHE A 202 -29.94 20.71 -28.83
CA PHE A 202 -29.24 20.01 -29.92
C PHE A 202 -30.19 19.48 -30.99
N GLY A 203 -31.51 19.57 -30.82
CA GLY A 203 -32.51 19.06 -31.77
C GLY A 203 -32.66 17.54 -31.81
N ALA A 204 -31.72 16.80 -31.20
CA ALA A 204 -31.68 15.35 -31.12
C ALA A 204 -31.06 14.90 -29.78
N GLY A 205 -31.34 13.66 -29.37
CA GLY A 205 -30.70 13.06 -28.20
C GLY A 205 -29.19 12.92 -28.43
N VAL A 206 -28.38 13.55 -27.57
CA VAL A 206 -26.93 13.50 -27.69
C VAL A 206 -26.40 12.33 -26.87
N SER A 207 -25.75 11.38 -27.53
CA SER A 207 -25.04 10.30 -26.84
C SER A 207 -23.71 10.81 -26.26
N LEU A 208 -23.31 10.26 -25.10
CA LEU A 208 -22.03 10.59 -24.48
C LEU A 208 -20.85 10.36 -25.43
N GLU A 209 -20.88 9.31 -26.23
CA GLU A 209 -19.84 9.01 -27.23
C GLU A 209 -19.75 10.05 -28.35
N GLN A 210 -20.89 10.62 -28.78
CA GLN A 210 -20.89 11.70 -29.77
C GLN A 210 -20.33 12.98 -29.17
N LEU A 211 -20.65 13.28 -27.91
CA LEU A 211 -20.12 14.43 -27.20
C LEU A 211 -18.60 14.29 -26.98
N GLU A 212 -18.13 13.09 -26.64
CA GLU A 212 -16.72 12.78 -26.45
C GLU A 212 -15.94 12.85 -27.76
N ARG A 213 -16.48 12.31 -28.86
CA ARG A 213 -15.89 12.47 -30.20
C ARG A 213 -15.85 13.92 -30.65
N ALA A 214 -16.91 14.70 -30.40
CA ALA A 214 -16.94 16.12 -30.74
C ALA A 214 -15.95 16.93 -29.87
N ALA A 215 -15.86 16.63 -28.57
CA ALA A 215 -14.89 17.26 -27.68
C ALA A 215 -13.45 16.92 -28.07
N ALA A 216 -13.18 15.66 -28.43
CA ALA A 216 -11.88 15.23 -28.94
C ALA A 216 -11.54 15.92 -30.27
N ALA A 217 -12.51 16.07 -31.18
CA ALA A 217 -12.31 16.79 -32.44
C ALA A 217 -11.99 18.28 -32.21
N VAL A 218 -12.71 18.94 -31.29
CA VAL A 218 -12.45 20.35 -30.93
C VAL A 218 -11.10 20.50 -30.23
N ALA A 219 -10.73 19.55 -29.36
CA ALA A 219 -9.42 19.54 -28.71
C ALA A 219 -8.29 19.35 -29.74
N ALA A 220 -8.44 18.41 -30.67
CA ALA A 220 -7.49 18.17 -31.74
C ALA A 220 -7.37 19.38 -32.70
N GLU A 221 -8.48 20.03 -33.05
CA GLU A 221 -8.46 21.24 -33.87
C GLU A 221 -7.75 22.40 -33.15
N LYS A 222 -7.99 22.55 -31.84
CA LYS A 222 -7.31 23.57 -31.02
C LYS A 222 -5.81 23.28 -30.91
N GLU A 223 -5.43 22.03 -30.74
CA GLU A 223 -4.04 21.60 -30.72
C GLU A 223 -3.35 21.82 -32.07
N GLN A 224 -4.03 21.53 -33.18
CA GLN A 224 -3.55 21.83 -34.53
C GLN A 224 -3.39 23.33 -34.78
N LYS A 225 -4.32 24.17 -34.31
CA LYS A 225 -4.21 25.64 -34.39
C LYS A 225 -3.04 26.17 -33.57
N LEU A 226 -2.89 25.71 -32.33
CA LEU A 226 -1.74 26.06 -31.49
C LEU A 226 -0.41 25.63 -32.11
N ASN A 227 -0.36 24.44 -32.72
CA ASN A 227 0.83 23.96 -33.39
C ASN A 227 1.14 24.75 -34.67
N ARG A 228 0.12 25.20 -35.40
CA ARG A 228 0.26 26.05 -36.60
C ARG A 228 0.74 27.46 -36.24
N GLU A 229 0.15 28.08 -35.22
CA GLU A 229 0.60 29.35 -34.66
C GLU A 229 2.02 29.25 -34.10
N SER A 230 2.36 28.13 -33.43
CA SER A 230 3.72 27.85 -32.99
C SER A 230 4.70 27.63 -34.15
N MET A 231 4.27 27.10 -35.29
CA MET A 231 5.08 26.96 -36.50
C MET A 231 5.33 28.32 -37.17
N GLU A 232 4.34 29.20 -37.22
CA GLU A 232 4.46 30.55 -37.78
C GLU A 232 5.42 31.43 -36.95
N ASP A 233 5.49 31.21 -35.63
CA ASP A 233 6.42 31.89 -34.71
C ASP A 233 7.87 31.35 -34.76
N LYS A 234 8.14 30.26 -35.51
CA LYS A 234 9.52 29.75 -35.71
C LYS A 234 10.35 30.60 -36.67
N GLY A 235 9.71 31.43 -37.49
CA GLY A 235 10.39 32.38 -38.39
C GLY A 235 11.32 33.36 -37.64
N PRO A 236 10.82 34.14 -36.66
CA PRO A 236 11.67 35.01 -35.85
C PRO A 236 12.56 34.24 -34.86
N ALA A 237 12.11 33.10 -34.33
CA ALA A 237 12.90 32.29 -33.38
C ALA A 237 14.18 31.71 -34.00
N THR A 238 14.19 31.40 -35.30
CA THR A 238 15.40 30.93 -35.99
C THR A 238 16.44 32.03 -36.20
N LEU A 239 16.00 33.27 -36.48
CA LEU A 239 16.89 34.44 -36.58
C LEU A 239 17.43 34.85 -35.21
N GLU A 240 16.60 34.85 -34.17
CA GLU A 240 17.04 35.09 -32.79
C GLU A 240 18.03 34.02 -32.31
N ALA A 241 17.79 32.75 -32.64
CA ALA A 241 18.71 31.65 -32.33
C ALA A 241 20.07 31.82 -33.03
N GLN A 242 20.11 32.25 -34.29
CA GLN A 242 21.35 32.56 -35.00
C GLN A 242 22.12 33.72 -34.34
N VAL A 243 21.42 34.82 -34.00
CA VAL A 243 22.04 35.96 -33.30
C VAL A 243 22.58 35.55 -31.93
N ILE A 244 21.89 34.67 -31.20
CA ILE A 244 22.37 34.13 -29.92
C ILE A 244 23.61 33.26 -30.11
N ALA A 245 23.67 32.43 -31.16
CA ALA A 245 24.83 31.60 -31.47
C ALA A 245 26.08 32.43 -31.81
N GLU A 246 25.93 33.49 -32.60
CA GLU A 246 27.03 34.42 -32.90
C GLU A 246 27.52 35.15 -31.64
N LYS A 247 26.61 35.61 -30.78
CA LYS A 247 26.97 36.22 -29.50
C LYS A 247 27.69 35.25 -28.56
N ARG A 248 27.31 33.96 -28.55
CA ARG A 248 28.01 32.93 -27.76
C ARG A 248 29.45 32.74 -28.24
N LYS A 249 29.68 32.69 -29.55
CA LYS A 249 31.02 32.55 -30.13
C LYS A 249 31.93 33.73 -29.75
N THR A 250 31.42 34.95 -29.83
CA THR A 250 32.19 36.15 -29.44
C THR A 250 32.50 36.19 -27.94
N ILE A 251 31.57 35.73 -27.08
CA ILE A 251 31.82 35.58 -25.64
C ILE A 251 32.94 34.56 -25.37
N GLU A 252 32.95 33.44 -26.09
CA GLU A 252 33.98 32.40 -25.93
C GLU A 252 35.37 32.91 -26.33
N GLU A 253 35.48 33.61 -27.45
CA GLU A 253 36.72 34.25 -27.91
C GLU A 253 37.23 35.31 -26.89
N LEU A 254 36.34 36.17 -26.38
CA LEU A 254 36.68 37.14 -25.34
C LEU A 254 37.07 36.47 -24.01
N SER A 255 36.46 35.35 -23.66
CA SER A 255 36.81 34.61 -22.45
C SER A 255 38.21 33.98 -22.54
N SER A 256 38.56 33.45 -23.71
CA SER A 256 39.87 32.86 -23.99
C SER A 256 40.99 33.90 -23.96
N THR A 257 40.78 35.04 -24.61
CA THR A 257 41.73 36.17 -24.58
C THR A 257 41.93 36.72 -23.16
N ARG A 258 40.85 36.87 -22.38
CA ARG A 258 40.94 37.26 -20.97
C ARG A 258 41.76 36.26 -20.14
N ALA A 259 41.56 34.97 -20.35
CA ALA A 259 42.33 33.94 -19.65
C ALA A 259 43.83 34.01 -19.99
N ALA A 260 44.18 34.23 -21.26
CA ALA A 260 45.57 34.41 -21.68
C ALA A 260 46.21 35.66 -21.04
N LEU A 261 45.49 36.79 -21.01
CA LEU A 261 45.96 38.02 -20.36
C LEU A 261 46.12 37.85 -18.83
N LEU A 262 45.22 37.11 -18.18
CA LEU A 262 45.35 36.78 -16.76
C LEU A 262 46.58 35.92 -16.47
N GLN A 263 46.88 34.94 -17.34
CA GLN A 263 48.10 34.13 -17.22
C GLN A 263 49.36 34.99 -17.41
N GLN A 264 49.37 35.91 -18.39
CA GLN A 264 50.49 36.83 -18.58
C GLN A 264 50.66 37.78 -17.38
N ASN A 265 49.58 38.37 -16.87
CA ASN A 265 49.62 39.18 -15.66
C ASN A 265 50.14 38.38 -14.46
N THR A 266 49.74 37.12 -14.32
CA THR A 266 50.24 36.25 -13.25
C THR A 266 51.73 35.97 -13.40
N LYS A 267 52.24 35.80 -14.63
CA LYS A 267 53.68 35.67 -14.89
C LYS A 267 54.43 36.96 -14.53
N LEU A 268 53.90 38.12 -14.94
CA LEU A 268 54.47 39.42 -14.60
C LEU A 268 54.48 39.65 -13.08
N LEU A 269 53.38 39.35 -12.39
CA LEU A 269 53.31 39.44 -10.93
C LEU A 269 54.32 38.50 -10.25
N LYS A 270 54.53 37.29 -10.76
CA LYS A 270 55.56 36.39 -10.26
C LYS A 270 56.97 36.96 -10.48
N THR A 271 57.24 37.56 -11.64
CA THR A 271 58.54 38.22 -11.88
C THR A 271 58.72 39.46 -11.00
N VAL A 272 57.66 40.24 -10.77
CA VAL A 272 57.70 41.38 -9.84
C VAL A 272 57.93 40.88 -8.41
N ALA A 273 57.29 39.79 -8.00
CA ALA A 273 57.49 39.19 -6.68
C ALA A 273 58.92 38.66 -6.52
N SER A 274 59.50 38.00 -7.54
CA SER A 274 60.90 37.54 -7.48
C SER A 274 61.87 38.71 -7.44
N LEU A 275 61.64 39.76 -8.23
CA LEU A 275 62.44 40.99 -8.22
C LEU A 275 62.32 41.71 -6.87
N LYS A 276 61.12 41.74 -6.29
CA LYS A 276 60.91 42.28 -4.93
C LYS A 276 61.59 41.43 -3.86
N ALA A 277 61.59 40.11 -3.99
CA ALA A 277 62.34 39.24 -3.08
C ALA A 277 63.85 39.49 -3.20
N SER A 278 64.39 39.64 -4.42
CA SER A 278 65.80 40.03 -4.59
C SER A 278 66.10 41.44 -4.09
N ASP A 279 65.18 42.41 -4.27
CA ASP A 279 65.29 43.77 -3.70
C ASP A 279 65.28 43.71 -2.17
N ILE A 280 64.43 42.88 -1.56
CA ILE A 280 64.43 42.65 -0.10
C ILE A 280 65.73 42.00 0.35
N LEU A 281 66.26 40.99 -0.37
CA LEU A 281 67.54 40.37 -0.04
C LEU A 281 68.70 41.36 -0.17
N LEU A 282 68.70 42.20 -1.22
CA LEU A 282 69.66 43.28 -1.41
C LEU A 282 69.52 44.33 -0.31
N ARG A 283 68.31 44.74 0.05
CA ARG A 283 68.03 45.64 1.18
C ARG A 283 68.46 45.03 2.51
N GLN A 284 68.22 43.75 2.76
CA GLN A 284 68.70 43.05 3.96
C GLN A 284 70.23 42.93 3.97
N SER A 285 70.86 42.74 2.81
CA SER A 285 72.31 42.75 2.69
C SER A 285 72.89 44.17 2.86
N LEU A 286 72.15 45.20 2.46
CA LEU A 286 72.46 46.61 2.68
C LEU A 286 72.21 47.04 4.13
N ASP A 287 71.15 46.56 4.79
CA ASP A 287 70.81 46.78 6.20
C ASP A 287 71.77 45.99 7.13
N ASN A 288 72.25 44.82 6.69
CA ASN A 288 73.32 44.10 7.38
C ASN A 288 74.71 44.72 7.14
N GLY A 289 74.87 45.53 6.08
CA GLY A 289 76.06 46.34 5.79
C GLY A 289 75.93 47.82 6.24
N GLY A 290 74.79 48.20 6.80
CA GLY A 290 74.42 49.58 7.10
C GLY A 290 73.47 49.60 8.29
N GLY A 291 74.05 49.84 9.46
CA GLY A 291 73.37 49.68 10.74
C GLY A 291 72.07 50.47 10.93
N THR A 292 71.35 50.00 11.95
CA THR A 292 70.20 50.62 12.63
C THR A 292 68.91 50.76 11.82
N THR A 293 67.91 49.93 12.12
CA THR A 293 66.74 50.31 12.93
C THR A 293 65.75 49.13 13.03
N ALA A 294 65.29 48.88 14.26
CA ALA A 294 64.10 48.08 14.55
C ALA A 294 62.89 48.69 13.81
N THR A 295 61.82 47.99 13.42
CA THR A 295 60.83 47.35 14.31
C THR A 295 59.69 46.77 13.43
N ALA A 296 58.98 45.75 13.93
CA ALA A 296 57.65 45.26 13.50
C ALA A 296 57.62 44.44 12.18
N LEU A 297 57.10 43.21 12.11
CA LEU A 297 55.79 42.72 12.55
C LEU A 297 55.82 41.19 12.74
N ASN A 298 55.68 40.73 13.98
CA ASN A 298 55.30 39.34 14.31
C ASN A 298 53.80 39.32 14.57
N LYS A 299 52.98 38.76 13.68
CA LYS A 299 51.54 38.49 13.95
C LYS A 299 50.85 37.39 13.12
N ASP A 300 51.54 36.68 12.21
CA ASP A 300 50.89 35.68 11.33
C ASP A 300 51.06 34.20 11.74
N GLY A 301 52.02 33.85 12.59
CA GLY A 301 52.30 32.43 12.89
C GLY A 301 51.22 31.71 13.71
N LEU A 302 50.39 32.43 14.48
CA LEU A 302 49.45 31.82 15.42
C LEU A 302 48.08 31.50 14.78
N THR A 303 47.67 32.25 13.76
CA THR A 303 46.37 32.10 13.08
C THR A 303 46.33 30.87 12.17
N ASP A 304 47.45 30.53 11.52
CA ASP A 304 47.53 29.38 10.62
C ASP A 304 47.56 28.03 11.35
N VAL A 305 48.21 27.94 12.51
CA VAL A 305 48.20 26.72 13.33
C VAL A 305 46.79 26.42 13.84
N HIS A 306 46.04 27.44 14.24
CA HIS A 306 44.64 27.28 14.66
C HIS A 306 43.71 26.91 13.50
N ARG A 307 43.94 27.45 12.29
CA ARG A 307 43.18 27.10 11.09
C ARG A 307 43.41 25.65 10.67
N ALA A 308 44.68 25.20 10.66
CA ALA A 308 45.03 23.82 10.35
C ALA A 308 44.43 22.82 11.35
N ARG A 309 44.46 23.14 12.65
CA ARG A 309 43.85 22.29 13.69
C ARG A 309 42.32 22.21 13.58
N LYS A 310 41.66 23.31 13.22
CA LYS A 310 40.20 23.31 12.95
C LYS A 310 39.87 22.47 11.71
N ALA A 311 40.63 22.60 10.63
CA ALA A 311 40.45 21.81 9.42
C ALA A 311 40.65 20.29 9.67
N ALA A 312 41.63 19.91 10.50
CA ALA A 312 41.85 18.51 10.88
C ALA A 312 40.66 17.93 11.67
N LYS A 313 40.13 18.69 12.65
CA LYS A 313 38.93 18.29 13.40
C LYS A 313 37.69 18.15 12.51
N LEU A 314 37.49 19.08 11.59
CA LEU A 314 36.38 19.03 10.62
C LEU A 314 36.48 17.78 9.72
N LYS A 315 37.69 17.43 9.28
CA LYS A 315 37.93 16.22 8.48
C LYS A 315 37.64 14.92 9.25
N GLU A 316 37.91 14.91 10.55
CA GLU A 316 37.60 13.78 11.43
C GLU A 316 36.09 13.62 11.65
N VAL A 317 35.38 14.73 11.90
CA VAL A 317 33.91 14.74 12.00
C VAL A 317 33.26 14.26 10.71
N LEU A 318 33.75 14.73 9.56
CA LEU A 318 33.22 14.31 8.25
C LEU A 318 33.41 12.80 8.03
N LYS A 319 34.54 12.22 8.45
CA LYS A 319 34.75 10.77 8.39
C LYS A 319 33.78 9.99 9.30
N LEU A 320 33.44 10.51 10.48
CA LEU A 320 32.46 9.89 11.37
C LEU A 320 31.05 9.97 10.77
N GLN A 321 30.67 11.13 10.22
CA GLN A 321 29.36 11.33 9.59
C GLN A 321 29.17 10.44 8.35
N VAL A 322 30.22 10.22 7.54
CA VAL A 322 30.14 9.28 6.40
C VAL A 322 29.88 7.85 6.88
N LYS A 323 30.56 7.40 7.94
CA LYS A 323 30.31 6.08 8.53
C LYS A 323 28.90 5.95 9.09
N GLU A 324 28.39 7.00 9.73
CA GLU A 324 27.03 7.02 10.27
C GLU A 324 25.96 7.02 9.17
N ILE A 325 26.21 7.71 8.06
CA ILE A 325 25.37 7.64 6.86
C ILE A 325 25.37 6.22 6.27
N GLU A 326 26.52 5.54 6.25
CA GLU A 326 26.61 4.15 5.79
C GLU A 326 25.86 3.17 6.71
N THR A 327 25.92 3.35 8.04
CA THR A 327 25.14 2.51 8.98
C THR A 327 23.65 2.76 8.82
N LEU A 328 23.22 4.01 8.77
CA LEU A 328 21.81 4.37 8.57
C LEU A 328 21.27 3.89 7.21
N LYS A 329 22.07 3.94 6.14
CA LYS A 329 21.69 3.36 4.85
C LYS A 329 21.47 1.84 4.94
N LYS A 330 22.29 1.12 5.70
CA LYS A 330 22.11 -0.32 5.95
C LYS A 330 20.83 -0.59 6.75
N GLU A 331 20.58 0.19 7.81
CA GLU A 331 19.37 0.09 8.62
C GLU A 331 18.10 0.35 7.79
N ILE A 332 18.09 1.41 6.97
CA ILE A 332 16.99 1.70 6.03
C ILE A 332 16.81 0.54 5.04
N GLY A 333 17.90 -0.06 4.56
CA GLY A 333 17.86 -1.28 3.75
C GLY A 333 17.15 -2.44 4.44
N LEU A 334 17.46 -2.69 5.72
CA LEU A 334 16.76 -3.70 6.53
C LEU A 334 15.28 -3.34 6.75
N PHE A 335 14.96 -2.08 7.04
CA PHE A 335 13.57 -1.63 7.24
C PHE A 335 12.71 -1.63 5.97
N LYS A 336 13.32 -1.66 4.78
CA LYS A 336 12.60 -1.81 3.51
C LYS A 336 12.08 -3.24 3.28
N LEU A 337 12.66 -4.26 3.92
CA LEU A 337 12.07 -5.60 3.94
C LEU A 337 10.99 -5.67 5.04
N LYS A 338 9.73 -5.42 4.67
CA LYS A 338 8.59 -5.63 5.58
C LYS A 338 8.49 -7.11 5.97
N GLY A 339 8.72 -7.44 7.24
CA GLY A 339 8.35 -8.73 7.82
C GLY A 339 9.45 -9.57 8.49
N ALA A 340 10.72 -9.13 8.51
CA ALA A 340 11.78 -9.85 9.22
C ALA A 340 11.96 -9.31 10.66
N HIS A 341 11.94 -10.19 11.66
CA HIS A 341 12.30 -9.85 13.05
C HIS A 341 13.80 -9.55 13.11
N ILE A 342 14.19 -8.33 13.53
CA ILE A 342 15.58 -7.88 13.57
C ILE A 342 16.07 -7.93 15.03
N ASP A 343 17.14 -8.68 15.29
CA ASP A 343 17.73 -8.77 16.63
C ASP A 343 18.33 -7.42 17.09
N PRO A 344 18.07 -6.96 18.33
CA PRO A 344 18.54 -5.67 18.83
C PRO A 344 20.06 -5.49 18.82
N THR A 345 20.82 -6.59 18.87
CA THR A 345 22.29 -6.62 18.80
C THR A 345 22.85 -6.24 17.43
N VAL A 346 22.05 -6.35 16.37
CA VAL A 346 22.41 -5.91 15.01
C VAL A 346 22.18 -4.40 14.85
N LEU A 347 21.18 -3.84 15.53
CA LEU A 347 20.86 -2.40 15.50
C LEU A 347 21.80 -1.58 16.38
N TYR A 348 22.20 -2.13 17.52
CA TYR A 348 23.07 -1.46 18.46
C TYR A 348 24.22 -2.41 18.81
N GLY A 349 25.29 -2.39 18.01
CA GLY A 349 26.53 -3.08 18.36
C GLY A 349 26.93 -2.80 19.82
N GLN A 350 27.63 -3.75 20.47
CA GLN A 350 27.90 -3.75 21.92
C GLN A 350 28.15 -2.35 22.50
N ARG A 351 27.10 -1.73 23.05
CA ARG A 351 27.25 -0.48 23.81
C ARG A 351 27.86 -0.84 25.15
N GLN A 352 29.12 -0.46 25.37
CA GLN A 352 29.65 -0.41 26.72
C GLN A 352 28.84 0.62 27.52
N PRO A 353 28.33 0.29 28.70
CA PRO A 353 27.50 1.18 29.49
C PRO A 353 28.33 2.37 29.98
N TYR A 354 28.02 3.55 29.45
CA TYR A 354 28.52 4.85 29.90
C TYR A 354 27.72 5.34 31.12
N PHE A 355 27.73 4.58 32.21
CA PHE A 355 27.36 5.08 33.53
C PHE A 355 28.18 4.35 34.59
N THR A 356 29.36 4.89 34.89
CA THR A 356 30.04 4.64 36.16
C THR A 356 29.19 5.25 37.27
N ARG A 357 28.58 4.39 38.09
CA ARG A 357 27.86 4.78 39.30
C ARG A 357 28.86 5.45 40.25
N VAL A 358 28.77 6.77 40.38
CA VAL A 358 29.48 7.55 41.38
C VAL A 358 29.06 6.99 42.75
N ARG A 359 30.04 6.46 43.48
CA ARG A 359 29.87 5.96 44.85
C ARG A 359 29.79 7.19 45.76
N CYS A 360 28.57 7.59 46.14
CA CYS A 360 28.39 8.52 47.26
C CYS A 360 28.62 7.73 48.55
N GLU A 361 29.73 8.02 49.22
CA GLU A 361 29.93 7.69 50.63
C GLU A 361 29.04 8.61 51.48
N GLY A 362 28.39 8.06 52.50
CA GLY A 362 27.64 8.81 53.50
C GLY A 362 26.19 8.32 53.65
N GLY A 363 25.95 7.51 54.68
CA GLY A 363 24.62 7.04 55.05
C GLY A 363 24.69 5.73 55.82
N GLU A 364 25.22 5.79 57.04
CA GLU A 364 24.93 4.79 58.06
C GLU A 364 23.41 4.78 58.30
N ASP A 365 22.75 3.64 58.14
CA ASP A 365 21.86 3.13 59.19
C ASP A 365 21.30 1.74 58.85
N ASN A 366 21.24 0.95 59.93
CA ASN A 366 20.65 -0.36 60.15
C ASN A 366 19.52 -0.80 59.20
N ASP A 367 19.58 -2.04 58.71
CA ASP A 367 18.73 -3.10 59.29
C ASP A 367 18.98 -4.50 58.69
N GLN A 368 18.90 -5.50 59.56
CA GLN A 368 19.16 -6.93 59.33
C GLN A 368 18.20 -7.59 58.31
N PRO A 369 18.64 -8.63 57.58
CA PRO A 369 17.76 -9.43 56.74
C PRO A 369 17.01 -10.49 57.57
N LYS A 370 15.68 -10.44 57.58
CA LYS A 370 14.85 -11.57 58.00
C LYS A 370 14.80 -12.61 56.88
N SER A 371 15.35 -13.78 57.19
CA SER A 371 15.16 -15.03 56.47
C SER A 371 13.74 -15.56 56.66
N LYS A 372 13.03 -15.79 55.54
CA LYS A 372 12.40 -17.08 55.18
C LYS A 372 11.82 -17.02 53.77
#